data_AF-A0A415EGV2-F1
#
_entry.id   AF-A0A415EGV2-F1
#
_cell.length_a   1.000
_cell.length_b   1.000
_cell.length_c   1.000
_cell.angle_alpha   90.00
_cell.angle_beta   90.00
_cell.angle_gamma   90.00
#
_symmetry.space_group_name_H-M   'P 1'
#
loop_
_entity.id
_entity.type
_entity.pdbx_description
1 polymer ?
#
loop_
_entity_poly.entity_id
_entity_poly.type
_entity_poly.pdbx_seq_one_letter_code
_entity_poly.pdbx_strand_id
1 'polypeptide(L)'
;MHIHVVPLFCWLLEIIFLFRYQTIYYYMQTFPGLLRSKRPSPVRIIVIDQGFLFFLLFYLGRLIFFFYCLFLILFDDILWEPASMLLILSGYEQLAVFYQIPGMAIRDPKTGIRFPTHWFMLVIRGLSLYVLGHLAFTL
;
A
#
# COMPACT_ATOMS: atom_id res chain seq x y z
N MET A 1 19.39 -21.38 7.19
CA MET A 1 18.92 -20.05 6.76
C MET A 1 18.11 -20.25 5.49
N HIS A 2 16.82 -20.54 5.63
CA HIS A 2 15.93 -20.62 4.47
C HIS A 2 15.42 -19.21 4.19
N ILE A 3 16.05 -18.51 3.24
CA ILE A 3 15.57 -17.20 2.84
C ILE A 3 14.19 -17.37 2.21
N HIS A 4 13.15 -16.92 2.92
CA HIS A 4 11.81 -16.88 2.38
C HIS A 4 11.71 -15.73 1.37
N VAL A 5 11.67 -16.10 0.09
CA VAL A 5 11.69 -15.16 -1.06
C VAL A 5 10.50 -14.20 -1.03
N VAL A 6 9.34 -14.67 -0.57
CA VAL A 6 8.09 -13.89 -0.57
C VAL A 6 8.12 -12.74 0.46
N PRO A 7 8.44 -12.97 1.76
CA PRO A 7 8.66 -11.89 2.73
C PRO A 7 9.70 -10.87 2.28
N LEU A 8 10.80 -11.31 1.66
CA LEU A 8 11.87 -10.42 1.20
C LEU A 8 11.41 -9.54 0.03
N PHE A 9 10.68 -10.11 -0.93
CA PHE A 9 10.05 -9.35 -2.01
C PHE A 9 9.08 -8.29 -1.46
N CYS A 10 8.26 -8.65 -0.47
CA CYS A 10 7.32 -7.73 0.16
C CYS A 10 8.06 -6.62 0.93
N TRP A 11 9.15 -6.96 1.62
CA TRP A 11 10.01 -6.00 2.29
C TRP A 11 10.59 -4.96 1.32
N LEU A 12 11.08 -5.39 0.16
CA LEU A 12 11.57 -4.48 -0.89
C LEU A 12 10.46 -3.57 -1.42
N LEU A 13 9.25 -4.11 -1.66
CA LEU A 13 8.11 -3.31 -2.10
C LEU A 13 7.73 -2.23 -1.08
N GLU A 14 7.75 -2.56 0.22
CA GLU A 14 7.46 -1.62 1.31
C GLU A 14 8.46 -0.45 1.36
N ILE A 15 9.75 -0.72 1.10
CA ILE A 15 10.77 0.34 0.99
C ILE A 15 10.46 1.27 -0.18
N ILE A 16 10.16 0.72 -1.36
CA ILE A 16 9.88 1.56 -2.52
C ILE A 16 8.59 2.37 -2.29
N PHE A 17 7.60 1.77 -1.64
CA PHE A 17 6.36 2.44 -1.26
C PHE A 17 6.63 3.62 -0.32
N LEU A 18 7.51 3.46 0.67
CA LEU A 18 7.88 4.52 1.61
C LEU A 18 8.40 5.77 0.89
N PHE A 19 9.17 5.61 -0.20
CA PHE A 19 9.68 6.76 -0.97
C PHE A 19 8.66 7.34 -1.95
N ARG A 20 7.77 6.51 -2.52
CA ARG A 20 6.82 6.92 -3.58
C ARG A 20 5.38 7.07 -3.13
N TYR A 21 5.11 7.06 -1.83
CA TYR A 21 3.75 7.03 -1.29
C TYR A 21 2.85 8.16 -1.80
N GLN A 22 3.34 9.40 -1.87
CA GLN A 22 2.53 10.55 -2.32
C GLN A 22 1.99 10.35 -3.74
N THR A 23 2.84 9.88 -4.65
CA THR A 23 2.47 9.56 -6.03
C THR A 23 1.46 8.42 -6.09
N ILE A 24 1.62 7.40 -5.24
CA ILE A 24 0.69 6.27 -5.18
C ILE A 24 -0.69 6.72 -4.68
N TYR A 25 -0.75 7.54 -3.63
CA TYR A 25 -2.00 8.11 -3.12
C TYR A 25 -2.69 9.02 -4.14
N TYR A 26 -1.92 9.78 -4.91
CA TYR A 26 -2.43 10.59 -6.02
C TYR A 26 -3.19 9.73 -7.03
N TYR A 27 -2.56 8.67 -7.54
CA TYR A 27 -3.19 7.78 -8.52
C TYR A 27 -4.35 7.00 -7.91
N MET A 28 -4.24 6.56 -6.66
CA MET A 28 -5.28 5.80 -5.97
C MET A 28 -6.58 6.60 -5.78
N GLN A 29 -6.50 7.90 -5.49
CA GLN A 29 -7.69 8.76 -5.38
C GLN A 29 -8.23 9.22 -6.73
N THR A 30 -7.36 9.38 -7.73
CA THR A 30 -7.75 9.79 -9.09
C THR A 30 -8.41 8.64 -9.86
N PHE A 31 -8.01 7.40 -9.60
CA PHE A 31 -8.48 6.20 -10.32
C PHE A 31 -10.00 5.98 -10.27
N PRO A 32 -10.70 6.08 -9.12
CA PRO A 32 -12.16 6.03 -9.07
C PRO A 32 -12.82 7.15 -9.87
N GLY A 33 -12.22 8.34 -9.91
CA GLY A 33 -12.71 9.48 -10.69
C GLY A 33 -12.65 9.22 -12.19
N LEU A 34 -11.58 8.56 -12.66
CA LEU A 34 -11.48 8.07 -14.04
C LEU A 34 -12.60 7.06 -14.32
N LEU A 35 -12.78 6.05 -13.46
CA LEU A 35 -13.79 4.99 -13.63
C LEU A 35 -15.24 5.48 -13.55
N ARG A 36 -15.53 6.47 -12.71
CA ARG A 36 -16.89 6.98 -12.46
C ARG A 36 -17.34 8.09 -13.42
N SER A 37 -16.49 8.58 -14.32
CA SER A 37 -16.90 9.65 -15.23
C SER A 37 -17.97 9.16 -16.21
N LYS A 38 -19.25 9.30 -15.84
CA LYS A 38 -20.39 9.22 -16.77
C LYS A 38 -20.31 10.46 -17.67
N ARG A 39 -19.71 10.32 -18.86
CA ARG A 39 -19.68 11.40 -19.85
C ARG A 39 -20.03 10.89 -21.25
N PRO A 40 -20.59 11.78 -22.09
CA PRO A 40 -21.46 11.46 -23.23
C PRO A 40 -20.73 11.02 -24.52
N SER A 41 -19.43 10.68 -24.46
CA SER A 41 -18.64 10.32 -25.64
C SER A 41 -18.32 8.82 -25.67
N PRO A 42 -18.50 8.13 -26.82
CA PRO A 42 -18.35 6.68 -26.93
C PRO A 42 -16.89 6.18 -26.91
N VAL A 43 -15.90 7.07 -27.04
CA VAL A 43 -14.47 6.69 -27.12
C VAL A 43 -13.70 7.25 -25.93
N ARG A 44 -12.96 6.37 -25.25
CA ARG A 44 -12.15 6.70 -24.06
C ARG A 44 -10.67 6.57 -24.40
N ILE A 45 -9.98 7.70 -24.56
CA ILE A 45 -8.52 7.73 -24.70
C ILE A 45 -7.94 7.89 -23.30
N ILE A 46 -7.49 6.77 -22.71
CA ILE A 46 -6.75 6.79 -21.44
C ILE A 46 -5.27 6.92 -21.83
N VAL A 47 -4.69 8.10 -21.58
CA VAL A 47 -3.24 8.27 -21.73
C VAL A 47 -2.57 7.55 -20.57
N ILE A 48 -1.98 6.39 -20.87
CA ILE A 48 -1.21 5.61 -19.91
C ILE A 48 0.19 6.19 -19.86
N ASP A 49 0.46 6.95 -18.80
CA ASP A 49 1.80 7.46 -18.50
C ASP A 49 2.65 6.35 -17.84
N GLN A 50 3.98 6.44 -17.94
CA GLN A 50 4.91 5.52 -17.27
C GLN A 50 4.65 5.48 -15.76
N GLY A 51 4.34 6.61 -15.14
CA GLY A 51 3.99 6.69 -13.72
C GLY A 51 2.74 5.88 -13.35
N PHE A 52 1.76 5.82 -14.25
CA PHE A 52 0.54 5.02 -14.05
C PHE A 52 0.85 3.51 -14.12
N LEU A 53 1.74 3.09 -15.02
CA LEU A 53 2.15 1.69 -15.13
C LEU A 53 2.90 1.23 -13.88
N PHE A 54 3.80 2.07 -13.36
CA PHE A 54 4.44 1.81 -12.05
C PHE A 54 3.41 1.69 -10.94
N PHE A 55 2.46 2.62 -10.85
CA PHE A 55 1.38 2.55 -9.86
C PHE A 55 0.61 1.22 -9.96
N LEU A 56 0.23 0.79 -11.16
CA LEU A 56 -0.51 -0.46 -11.38
C LEU A 56 0.29 -1.66 -10.89
N LEU A 57 1.60 -1.72 -11.18
CA LEU A 57 2.47 -2.80 -10.76
C LEU A 57 2.62 -2.87 -9.24
N PHE A 58 2.82 -1.72 -8.57
CA PHE A 58 2.86 -1.66 -7.11
C PHE A 58 1.52 -2.04 -6.46
N TYR A 59 0.41 -1.60 -7.06
CA TYR A 59 -0.92 -1.97 -6.59
C TYR A 59 -1.15 -3.48 -6.69
N LEU A 60 -0.76 -4.10 -7.80
CA LEU A 60 -0.84 -5.55 -8.00
C LEU A 60 0.04 -6.29 -6.99
N GLY A 61 1.27 -5.83 -6.76
CA GLY A 61 2.17 -6.39 -5.75
C GLY A 61 1.56 -6.32 -4.34
N ARG A 62 0.93 -5.20 -3.98
CA ARG A 62 0.25 -5.03 -2.69
C ARG A 62 -0.98 -5.93 -2.55
N LEU A 63 -1.68 -6.22 -3.66
CA LEU A 63 -2.81 -7.13 -3.70
C LEU A 63 -2.38 -8.59 -3.53
N ILE A 64 -1.27 -8.99 -4.16
CA ILE A 64 -0.64 -10.30 -3.93
C ILE A 64 -0.18 -10.43 -2.48
N PHE A 65 0.43 -9.39 -1.92
CA PHE A 65 0.84 -9.35 -0.52
C PHE A 65 -0.35 -9.51 0.44
N PHE A 66 -1.48 -8.85 0.15
CA PHE A 66 -2.71 -9.01 0.93
C PHE A 66 -3.21 -10.46 0.91
N PHE A 67 -3.25 -11.10 -0.26
CA PHE A 67 -3.61 -12.52 -0.36
C PHE A 67 -2.61 -13.43 0.35
N TYR A 68 -1.32 -13.11 0.31
CA TYR A 68 -0.29 -13.85 1.04
C TYR A 68 -0.52 -13.76 2.56
N CYS A 69 -0.82 -12.58 3.09
CA CYS A 69 -1.14 -12.42 4.51
C CYS A 69 -2.41 -13.18 4.90
N LEU A 70 -3.47 -13.14 4.06
CA LEU A 70 -4.67 -13.94 4.27
C LEU A 70 -4.38 -15.44 4.26
N PHE A 71 -3.55 -15.90 3.33
CA PHE A 71 -3.13 -17.28 3.25
C PHE A 71 -2.41 -17.72 4.53
N LEU A 72 -1.46 -16.92 5.02
CA LEU A 72 -0.76 -17.20 6.28
C LEU A 72 -1.72 -17.28 7.47
N ILE A 73 -2.71 -16.38 7.56
CA ILE A 73 -3.70 -16.41 8.65
C ILE A 73 -4.60 -17.65 8.59
N LEU A 74 -4.97 -18.10 7.38
CA LEU A 74 -5.92 -19.19 7.19
C LEU A 74 -5.29 -20.59 7.27
N PHE A 75 -4.00 -20.71 6.93
CA PHE A 75 -3.35 -22.01 6.73
C PHE A 75 -2.11 -22.23 7.60
N ASP A 76 -1.64 -21.23 8.35
CA ASP A 76 -0.40 -21.33 9.13
C ASP A 76 -0.58 -20.90 10.60
N ASP A 77 -0.55 -21.87 11.52
CA ASP A 77 -0.76 -21.68 12.96
C ASP A 77 0.41 -20.99 13.69
N ILE A 78 1.58 -20.83 13.04
CA ILE A 78 2.74 -20.17 13.64
C ILE A 78 2.88 -18.74 13.10
N LEU A 79 2.52 -18.51 11.83
CA LEU A 79 2.71 -17.23 11.15
C LEU A 79 1.46 -16.32 11.11
N TRP A 80 0.34 -16.76 11.69
CA TRP A 80 -0.89 -15.96 11.73
C TRP A 80 -0.75 -14.64 12.52
N GLU A 81 0.01 -14.64 13.64
CA GLU A 81 0.22 -13.43 14.46
C GLU A 81 0.90 -12.30 13.67
N PRO A 82 2.11 -12.50 13.08
CA PRO A 82 2.77 -11.45 12.32
C PRO A 82 2.00 -11.09 11.05
N ALA A 83 1.31 -12.04 10.41
CA ALA A 83 0.47 -11.77 9.25
C ALA A 83 -0.75 -10.89 9.59
N SER A 84 -1.40 -11.12 10.73
CA SER A 84 -2.51 -10.29 11.20
C SER A 84 -2.06 -8.86 11.52
N MET A 85 -0.87 -8.71 12.12
CA MET A 85 -0.28 -7.41 12.42
C MET A 85 0.00 -6.61 11.13
N LEU A 86 0.53 -7.26 10.09
CA LEU A 86 0.76 -6.64 8.79
C LEU A 86 -0.55 -6.16 8.14
N LEU A 87 -1.63 -6.95 8.22
CA LEU A 87 -2.94 -6.53 7.73
C LEU A 87 -3.48 -5.33 8.49
N ILE A 88 -3.42 -5.35 9.83
CA ILE A 88 -3.88 -4.25 10.68
C ILE A 88 -3.11 -2.97 10.37
N LEU A 89 -1.79 -3.03 10.27
CA LEU A 89 -0.95 -1.87 9.90
C LEU A 89 -1.33 -1.31 8.52
N SER A 90 -1.56 -2.19 7.55
CA SER A 90 -1.96 -1.79 6.20
C SER A 90 -3.35 -1.15 6.15
N GLY A 91 -4.27 -1.60 7.01
CA GLY A 91 -5.61 -1.04 7.16
C GLY A 91 -5.62 0.29 7.91
N TYR A 92 -4.82 0.41 8.97
CA TYR A 92 -4.72 1.63 9.77
C TYR A 92 -4.25 2.83 8.94
N GLU A 93 -3.32 2.59 8.01
CA GLU A 93 -2.88 3.57 7.02
C GLU A 93 -4.06 4.14 6.20
N GLN A 94 -4.91 3.25 5.68
CA GLN A 94 -6.07 3.66 4.86
C GLN A 94 -7.15 4.33 5.70
N LEU A 95 -7.40 3.84 6.92
CA LEU A 95 -8.36 4.41 7.85
C LEU A 95 -7.96 5.84 8.28
N ALA A 96 -6.68 6.08 8.55
CA ALA A 96 -6.19 7.40 8.92
C ALA A 96 -6.45 8.45 7.82
N VAL A 97 -6.25 8.06 6.55
CA VAL A 97 -6.53 8.92 5.38
C VAL A 97 -8.03 9.10 5.16
N PHE A 98 -8.82 8.05 5.38
CA PHE A 98 -10.27 8.09 5.20
C PHE A 98 -10.96 8.98 6.25
N TYR A 99 -10.65 8.79 7.53
CA TYR A 99 -11.22 9.54 8.65
C TYR A 99 -10.59 10.92 8.86
N GLN A 100 -9.55 11.27 8.08
CA GLN A 100 -8.87 12.57 8.17
C GLN A 100 -8.38 12.89 9.58
N ILE A 101 -7.74 11.92 10.23
CA ILE A 101 -7.27 12.08 11.61
C ILE A 101 -6.23 13.22 11.63
N PRO A 102 -6.44 14.27 12.45
CA PRO A 102 -5.54 15.42 12.50
C PRO A 102 -4.13 14.96 12.90
N GLY A 103 -3.12 15.41 12.17
CA GLY A 103 -1.71 15.02 12.37
C GLY A 103 -1.29 13.70 11.70
N MET A 104 -2.23 12.85 11.28
CA MET A 104 -1.94 11.59 10.56
C MET A 104 -2.22 11.68 9.06
N ALA A 105 -3.13 12.56 8.64
CA ALA A 105 -3.39 12.85 7.23
C ALA A 105 -3.23 14.34 6.92
N ILE A 106 -2.57 14.64 5.80
CA ILE A 106 -2.47 15.99 5.24
C ILE A 106 -3.26 16.03 3.93
N ARG A 107 -3.86 17.18 3.67
CA ARG A 107 -4.46 17.50 2.38
C ARG A 107 -3.54 18.45 1.64
N ASP A 108 -3.22 18.12 0.40
CA ASP A 108 -2.51 19.04 -0.48
C ASP A 108 -3.44 20.22 -0.83
N PRO A 109 -3.05 21.48 -0.54
CA PRO A 109 -3.84 22.64 -0.87
C PRO A 109 -3.99 22.86 -2.39
N LYS A 110 -3.06 22.36 -3.22
CA LYS A 110 -3.10 22.56 -4.68
C LYS A 110 -3.97 21.55 -5.41
N THR A 111 -3.81 20.28 -5.06
CA THR A 111 -4.51 19.16 -5.74
C THR A 111 -5.76 18.71 -4.99
N GLY A 112 -5.91 19.09 -3.72
CA GLY A 112 -7.01 18.67 -2.85
C GLY A 112 -6.93 17.21 -2.40
N ILE A 113 -5.89 16.48 -2.82
CA ILE A 113 -5.64 15.05 -2.55
C ILE A 113 -5.18 14.86 -1.12
N ARG A 114 -5.58 13.73 -0.54
CA ARG A 114 -5.28 13.37 0.85
C ARG A 114 -4.19 12.31 0.89
N PHE A 115 -3.20 12.47 1.74
CA PHE A 115 -2.15 11.46 1.93
C PHE A 115 -1.72 11.43 3.40
N PRO A 116 -1.14 10.31 3.87
CA PRO A 116 -0.65 10.20 5.24
C PRO A 116 0.52 11.16 5.47
N THR A 117 0.71 11.64 6.70
CA THR A 117 1.87 12.47 7.04
C THR A 117 3.16 11.65 6.95
N HIS A 118 4.27 12.30 6.65
CA HIS A 118 5.54 11.60 6.46
C HIS A 118 5.98 10.83 7.72
N TRP A 119 5.79 11.43 8.90
CA TRP A 119 6.07 10.79 10.18
C TRP A 119 5.20 9.56 10.44
N PHE A 120 3.89 9.68 10.21
CA PHE A 120 2.98 8.56 10.35
C PHE A 120 3.33 7.42 9.39
N MET A 121 3.68 7.77 8.15
CA MET A 121 4.10 6.83 7.13
C MET A 121 5.38 6.10 7.51
N LEU A 122 6.38 6.82 8.03
CA LEU A 122 7.62 6.23 8.53
C LEU A 122 7.39 5.25 9.67
N VAL A 123 6.48 5.57 10.61
CA VAL A 123 6.16 4.67 11.73
C VAL A 123 5.47 3.41 11.25
N ILE A 124 4.40 3.53 10.45
CA ILE A 124 3.62 2.37 9.98
C ILE A 124 4.49 1.47 9.08
N ARG A 125 5.27 2.05 8.18
CA ARG A 125 6.17 1.28 7.30
C ARG A 125 7.40 0.76 8.02
N GLY A 126 7.92 1.49 9.00
CA GLY A 126 9.00 1.00 9.84
C GLY A 126 8.59 -0.27 10.60
N LEU A 127 7.36 -0.28 11.15
CA LEU A 127 6.78 -1.45 11.79
C LEU A 127 6.54 -2.59 10.81
N SER A 128 6.00 -2.33 9.61
CA SER A 128 5.81 -3.37 8.60
C SER A 128 7.14 -3.98 8.13
N LEU A 129 8.16 -3.15 7.91
CA LEU A 129 9.51 -3.58 7.53
C LEU A 129 10.18 -4.39 8.64
N TYR A 130 9.97 -4.04 9.91
CA TYR A 130 10.48 -4.82 11.04
C TYR A 130 9.88 -6.22 11.07
N VAL A 131 8.55 -6.33 10.96
CA VAL A 131 7.85 -7.63 10.96
C VAL A 131 8.24 -8.46 9.74
N LEU A 132 8.30 -7.86 8.56
CA LEU A 132 8.74 -8.55 7.34
C LEU A 132 10.21 -8.95 7.37
N GLY A 133 11.08 -8.13 7.94
CA GLY A 133 12.49 -8.44 8.13
C GLY A 133 12.66 -9.62 9.07
N HIS A 134 11.94 -9.62 10.20
CA HIS A 134 11.91 -10.76 11.10
C HIS A 134 11.47 -12.04 10.36
N LEU A 135 10.35 -11.98 9.64
CA LEU A 135 9.84 -13.10 8.84
C LEU A 135 10.83 -13.59 7.75
N ALA A 136 11.58 -12.69 7.14
CA ALA A 136 12.50 -13.02 6.05
C ALA A 136 13.84 -13.60 6.52
N PHE A 137 14.30 -13.22 7.71
CA PHE A 137 15.66 -13.52 8.19
C PHE A 137 15.74 -14.48 9.39
N THR A 138 14.66 -14.65 10.16
CA THR A 138 14.67 -15.50 11.37
C THR A 138 14.01 -16.87 11.22
N LEU A 139 13.14 -17.05 10.21
CA LEU A 139 12.65 -18.35 9.75
C LEU A 139 13.62 -18.93 8.71
#